data_AF-A0A0J7LN04-F1
#
_entry.id   AF-A0A0J7LN04-F1
#
_cell.length_a   1.000
_cell.length_b   1.000
_cell.length_c   1.000
_cell.angle_alpha   90.00
_cell.angle_beta   90.00
_cell.angle_gamma   90.00
#
_symmetry.space_group_name_H-M   'P 1'
#
loop_
_entity.id
_entity.type
_entity.pdbx_description
1 polymer ?
#
loop_
_entity_poly.entity_id
_entity_poly.type
_entity_poly.pdbx_seq_one_letter_code
_entity_poly.pdbx_strand_id
1 'polypeptide(L)'
;MKKSFFTICLLLSGVMMVLAQTGTILGSQIRIAEKKAGKYVGWTTDWIELSGNDRPILEITADTLVDAGTKYFVYYIKFTYEGETTEGTYVYDSVKSEAVRKEWNKKVVNCYVDEEGDYIYVEDISLQQLAKDSNTWAKYPNSTIQFINKDMNIAFK
;
A
#
# COMPACT_ATOMS: atom_id res chain seq x y z
N MET A 1 -10.34 -66.41 13.07
CA MET A 1 -10.16 -65.27 12.14
C MET A 1 -11.35 -64.33 12.28
N LYS A 2 -11.13 -63.10 12.75
CA LYS A 2 -11.83 -61.90 12.27
C LYS A 2 -10.99 -60.70 12.70
N LYS A 3 -10.35 -60.12 11.70
CA LYS A 3 -9.56 -58.89 11.74
C LYS A 3 -10.52 -57.69 11.79
N SER A 4 -9.91 -56.54 12.07
CA SER A 4 -10.25 -55.20 11.58
C SER A 4 -10.60 -54.23 12.69
N PHE A 5 -9.59 -53.52 13.21
CA PHE A 5 -9.00 -52.28 12.68
C PHE A 5 -9.86 -51.06 13.03
N PHE A 6 -9.35 -50.36 14.05
CA PHE A 6 -9.59 -48.96 14.34
C PHE A 6 -9.54 -48.11 13.07
N THR A 7 -10.51 -47.22 12.89
CA THR A 7 -10.35 -46.06 12.02
C THR A 7 -10.94 -44.86 12.76
N ILE A 8 -10.07 -44.16 13.49
CA ILE A 8 -10.33 -42.81 13.97
C ILE A 8 -10.12 -41.91 12.75
N CYS A 9 -11.21 -41.49 12.12
CA CYS A 9 -11.19 -40.39 11.16
C CYS A 9 -10.99 -39.09 11.94
N LEU A 10 -9.72 -38.73 12.19
CA LEU A 10 -9.36 -37.40 12.63
C LEU A 10 -9.52 -36.48 11.41
N LEU A 11 -10.70 -35.87 11.28
CA LEU A 11 -10.92 -34.73 10.41
C LEU A 11 -10.01 -33.61 10.93
N LEU A 12 -8.85 -33.46 10.29
CA LEU A 12 -8.04 -32.26 10.37
C LEU A 12 -8.88 -31.13 9.76
N SER A 13 -9.69 -30.48 10.59
CA SER A 13 -10.20 -29.15 10.33
C SER A 13 -8.97 -28.24 10.23
N GLY A 14 -8.47 -28.09 9.01
CA GLY A 14 -7.54 -27.03 8.65
C GLY A 14 -8.22 -25.71 8.98
N VAL A 15 -7.92 -25.17 10.16
CA VAL A 15 -8.23 -23.79 10.50
C VAL A 15 -7.43 -22.97 9.51
N MET A 16 -8.08 -22.52 8.42
CA MET A 16 -7.56 -21.39 7.67
C MET A 16 -7.52 -20.24 8.67
N MET A 17 -6.34 -19.94 9.20
CA MET A 17 -6.12 -18.68 9.90
C MET A 17 -6.35 -17.59 8.85
N VAL A 18 -7.57 -17.06 8.82
CA VAL A 18 -7.84 -15.77 8.20
C VAL A 18 -7.10 -14.76 9.06
N LEU A 19 -5.87 -14.42 8.66
CA LEU A 19 -5.18 -13.27 9.22
C LEU A 19 -6.09 -12.08 8.91
N ALA A 20 -6.72 -11.52 9.94
CA ALA A 20 -7.48 -10.29 9.80
C ALA A 20 -6.57 -9.25 9.15
N GLN A 21 -6.99 -8.69 8.01
CA GLN A 21 -6.26 -7.63 7.33
C GLN A 21 -6.26 -6.43 8.28
N THR A 22 -5.09 -6.12 8.85
CA THR A 22 -4.98 -4.96 9.74
C THR A 22 -4.70 -3.73 8.88
N GLY A 23 -5.69 -2.84 8.74
CA GLY A 23 -5.49 -1.54 8.11
C GLY A 23 -4.48 -0.68 8.89
N THR A 24 -3.67 0.07 8.15
CA THR A 24 -2.80 1.12 8.68
C THR A 24 -3.53 2.45 8.59
N ILE A 25 -3.74 3.13 9.71
CA ILE A 25 -4.17 4.53 9.69
C ILE A 25 -2.96 5.37 9.28
N LEU A 26 -3.01 6.02 8.12
CA LEU A 26 -1.91 6.89 7.70
C LEU A 26 -1.92 8.19 8.49
N GLY A 27 -0.89 9.01 8.30
CA GLY A 27 -0.63 10.16 9.14
C GLY A 27 -1.72 11.23 9.09
N SER A 28 -1.59 12.22 9.98
CA SER A 28 -2.63 13.24 10.19
C SER A 28 -2.56 14.38 9.18
N GLN A 29 -1.65 14.37 8.22
CA GLN A 29 -1.51 15.48 7.28
C GLN A 29 -1.76 15.03 5.85
N ILE A 30 -2.44 15.87 5.07
CA ILE A 30 -2.72 15.69 3.65
C ILE A 30 -2.19 16.86 2.84
N ARG A 31 -1.76 16.60 1.60
CA ARG A 31 -1.52 17.62 0.58
C ARG A 31 -2.09 17.16 -0.75
N ILE A 32 -2.69 18.07 -1.51
CA ILE A 32 -3.37 17.75 -2.77
C ILE A 32 -2.66 18.50 -3.91
N ALA A 33 -2.58 17.89 -5.09
CA ALA A 33 -2.05 18.58 -6.26
C ALA A 33 -3.06 19.60 -6.81
N GLU A 34 -2.58 20.80 -7.11
CA GLU A 34 -3.37 21.86 -7.73
C GLU A 34 -3.61 21.54 -9.21
N LYS A 35 -4.88 21.59 -9.64
CA LYS A 35 -5.28 21.52 -11.06
C LYS A 35 -5.66 22.92 -11.56
N LYS A 36 -5.05 23.37 -12.67
CA LYS A 36 -5.48 24.57 -13.43
C LYS A 36 -5.77 24.19 -14.87
N ALA A 37 -6.93 24.59 -15.39
CA ALA A 37 -7.39 24.25 -16.74
C ALA A 37 -7.27 22.75 -17.08
N GLY A 38 -7.62 21.88 -16.12
CA GLY A 38 -7.57 20.42 -16.27
C GLY A 38 -6.17 19.79 -16.20
N LYS A 39 -5.11 20.57 -15.96
CA LYS A 39 -3.74 20.06 -15.84
C LYS A 39 -3.21 20.26 -14.42
N TYR A 40 -2.44 19.29 -13.93
CA TYR A 40 -1.70 19.45 -12.68
C TYR A 40 -0.61 20.50 -12.86
N VAL A 41 -0.59 21.50 -11.98
CA VAL A 41 0.37 22.63 -12.03
C VAL A 41 1.33 22.66 -10.85
N GLY A 42 1.10 21.83 -9.83
CA GLY A 42 1.97 21.74 -8.65
C GLY A 42 1.24 21.13 -7.46
N TRP A 43 1.90 21.15 -6.30
CA TRP A 43 1.28 20.80 -5.02
C TRP A 43 0.72 22.05 -4.34
N THR A 44 -0.32 21.92 -3.53
CA THR A 44 -0.70 22.99 -2.60
C THR A 44 0.48 23.32 -1.69
N THR A 45 0.58 24.58 -1.27
CA THR A 45 1.74 25.07 -0.49
C THR A 45 1.82 24.41 0.89
N ASP A 46 0.67 24.27 1.56
CA ASP A 46 0.58 23.81 2.94
C ASP A 46 0.07 22.37 3.05
N TRP A 47 0.54 21.68 4.09
CA TRP A 47 -0.08 20.46 4.58
C TRP A 47 -1.31 20.82 5.40
N ILE A 48 -2.40 20.11 5.17
CA ILE A 48 -3.68 20.29 5.86
C ILE A 48 -3.76 19.22 6.95
N GLU A 49 -4.06 19.61 8.19
CA GLU A 49 -4.29 18.66 9.28
C GLU A 49 -5.67 18.00 9.12
N LEU A 50 -5.69 16.68 9.26
CA LEU A 50 -6.86 15.81 9.29
C LEU A 50 -7.26 15.56 10.74
N SER A 51 -8.55 15.62 11.01
CA SER A 51 -9.10 15.40 12.35
C SER A 51 -9.80 14.04 12.46
N GLY A 52 -9.70 13.40 13.63
CA GLY A 52 -10.55 12.27 14.02
C GLY A 52 -10.75 11.18 12.95
N ASN A 53 -11.96 11.14 12.39
CA ASN A 53 -12.43 10.10 11.45
C ASN A 53 -12.04 10.37 9.98
N ASP A 54 -11.47 11.53 9.67
CA ASP A 54 -11.06 11.90 8.31
C ASP A 54 -9.71 11.27 7.94
N ARG A 55 -9.09 10.53 8.86
CA ARG A 55 -7.78 9.93 8.63
C ARG A 55 -7.88 8.79 7.63
N PRO A 56 -7.06 8.80 6.58
CA PRO A 56 -7.05 7.72 5.59
C PRO A 56 -6.66 6.38 6.22
N ILE A 57 -7.31 5.32 5.73
CA ILE A 57 -7.01 3.95 6.08
C ILE A 57 -6.41 3.26 4.85
N LEU A 58 -5.24 2.65 5.04
CA LEU A 58 -4.54 1.87 4.03
C LEU A 58 -4.48 0.40 4.46
N GLU A 59 -5.19 -0.45 3.74
CA GLU A 59 -5.12 -1.89 3.90
C GLU A 59 -4.24 -2.48 2.79
N ILE A 60 -3.26 -3.31 3.18
CA ILE A 60 -2.31 -3.89 2.23
C ILE A 60 -2.30 -5.40 2.40
N THR A 61 -2.57 -6.11 1.31
CA THR A 61 -2.33 -7.55 1.20
C THR A 61 -1.15 -7.77 0.27
N ALA A 62 -0.08 -8.38 0.80
CA ALA A 62 1.08 -8.72 0.00
C ALA A 62 1.00 -10.20 -0.43
N ASP A 63 1.18 -10.45 -1.71
CA ASP A 63 1.33 -11.79 -2.27
C ASP A 63 2.67 -11.91 -3.02
N THR A 64 3.08 -13.14 -3.30
CA THR A 64 4.29 -13.44 -4.07
C THR A 64 3.92 -14.23 -5.31
N LEU A 65 4.09 -13.61 -6.47
CA LEU A 65 4.02 -14.31 -7.75
C LEU A 65 5.37 -14.91 -8.10
N VAL A 66 5.35 -16.08 -8.75
CA VAL A 66 6.56 -16.71 -9.30
C VAL A 66 6.36 -16.84 -10.80
N ASP A 67 7.17 -16.14 -11.58
CA ASP A 67 7.18 -16.25 -13.04
C ASP A 67 8.59 -16.51 -13.54
N ALA A 68 8.74 -17.55 -14.37
CA ALA A 68 10.01 -18.07 -14.87
C ALA A 68 11.12 -18.24 -13.79
N GLY A 69 10.74 -18.61 -12.56
CA GLY A 69 11.66 -18.76 -11.42
C GLY A 69 12.02 -17.47 -10.69
N THR A 70 11.53 -16.32 -11.17
CA THR A 70 11.68 -15.02 -10.51
C THR A 70 10.49 -14.78 -9.59
N LYS A 71 10.76 -14.35 -8.35
CA LYS A 71 9.73 -13.98 -7.37
C LYS A 71 9.44 -12.49 -7.47
N TYR A 72 8.16 -12.15 -7.61
CA TYR A 72 7.65 -10.79 -7.64
C TYR A 72 6.74 -10.58 -6.43
N PHE A 73 6.92 -9.48 -5.70
CA PHE A 73 5.98 -9.08 -4.67
C PHE A 73 4.89 -8.23 -5.30
N VAL A 74 3.65 -8.61 -5.05
CA VAL A 74 2.47 -7.90 -5.51
C VAL A 74 1.72 -7.39 -4.29
N TYR A 75 1.25 -6.15 -4.37
CA TYR A 75 0.53 -5.49 -3.28
C TYR A 75 -0.88 -5.16 -3.73
N TYR A 76 -1.86 -5.85 -3.19
CA TYR A 76 -3.25 -5.44 -3.28
C TYR A 76 -3.50 -4.36 -2.23
N ILE A 77 -3.87 -3.17 -2.69
CA ILE A 77 -4.06 -1.98 -1.90
C ILE A 77 -5.54 -1.65 -1.89
N LYS A 78 -6.08 -1.43 -0.69
CA LYS A 78 -7.38 -0.82 -0.47
C LYS A 78 -7.19 0.43 0.36
N PHE A 79 -7.56 1.56 -0.21
CA PHE A 79 -7.36 2.88 0.36
C PHE A 79 -8.72 3.55 0.56
N THR A 80 -9.03 3.93 1.80
CA THR A 80 -10.28 4.60 2.15
C THR A 80 -9.99 5.98 2.73
N TYR A 81 -10.61 7.01 2.16
CA TYR A 81 -10.51 8.41 2.60
C TYR A 81 -11.82 9.14 2.32
N GLU A 82 -12.30 9.94 3.28
CA GLU A 82 -13.60 10.65 3.20
C GLU A 82 -14.80 9.76 2.84
N GLY A 83 -14.76 8.48 3.23
CA GLY A 83 -15.82 7.50 2.94
C GLY A 83 -15.74 6.84 1.56
N GLU A 84 -14.87 7.36 0.68
CA GLU A 84 -14.59 6.77 -0.63
C GLU A 84 -13.49 5.72 -0.53
N THR A 85 -13.62 4.63 -1.28
CA THR A 85 -12.64 3.55 -1.31
C THR A 85 -12.13 3.32 -2.72
N THR A 86 -10.81 3.32 -2.88
CA THR A 86 -10.11 2.94 -4.11
C THR A 86 -9.30 1.68 -3.87
N GLU A 87 -9.32 0.76 -4.82
CA GLU A 87 -8.60 -0.51 -4.76
C GLU A 87 -7.74 -0.69 -6.00
N GLY A 88 -6.59 -1.34 -5.86
CA GLY A 88 -5.71 -1.60 -6.98
C GLY A 88 -4.60 -2.59 -6.65
N THR A 89 -4.04 -3.20 -7.69
CA THR A 89 -2.94 -4.15 -7.56
C THR A 89 -1.66 -3.52 -8.08
N TYR A 90 -0.67 -3.39 -7.20
CA TYR A 90 0.55 -2.62 -7.48
C TYR A 90 1.80 -3.51 -7.40
N VAL A 91 2.76 -3.25 -8.29
CA VAL A 91 4.06 -3.91 -8.34
C VAL A 91 5.19 -2.90 -8.24
N TYR A 92 6.30 -3.30 -7.61
CA TYR A 92 7.45 -2.41 -7.43
C TYR A 92 8.12 -2.06 -8.77
N ASP A 93 8.27 -0.77 -9.04
CA ASP A 93 8.97 -0.24 -10.22
C ASP A 93 10.35 0.28 -9.82
N SER A 94 11.36 -0.56 -10.04
CA SER A 94 12.75 -0.23 -9.71
C SER A 94 13.32 0.94 -10.51
N VAL A 95 12.95 1.06 -11.79
CA VAL A 95 13.47 2.09 -12.71
C VAL A 95 12.90 3.44 -12.32
N LYS A 96 11.57 3.51 -12.11
CA LYS A 96 10.92 4.74 -11.64
C LYS A 96 11.41 5.14 -10.26
N SER A 97 11.56 4.19 -9.35
CA SER A 97 12.10 4.45 -8.00
C SER A 97 13.48 5.10 -8.04
N GLU A 98 14.38 4.59 -8.88
CA GLU A 98 15.73 5.16 -9.02
C GLU A 98 15.69 6.57 -9.63
N ALA A 99 14.88 6.78 -10.66
CA ALA A 99 14.73 8.09 -11.29
C ALA A 99 14.22 9.14 -10.28
N VAL A 100 13.18 8.81 -9.51
CA VAL A 100 12.55 9.72 -8.55
C VAL A 100 13.47 10.04 -7.38
N ARG A 101 14.23 9.06 -6.86
CA ARG A 101 15.25 9.30 -5.82
C ARG A 101 16.26 10.37 -6.25
N LYS A 102 16.71 10.31 -7.50
CA LYS A 102 17.64 11.29 -8.08
C LYS A 102 16.97 12.64 -8.24
N GLU A 103 15.77 12.68 -8.82
CA GLU A 103 15.01 13.91 -9.08
C GLU A 103 14.68 14.66 -7.78
N TRP A 104 14.19 13.95 -6.77
CA TRP A 104 13.78 14.55 -5.50
C TRP A 104 14.93 14.70 -4.50
N ASN A 105 16.13 14.25 -4.87
CA ASN A 105 17.30 14.20 -3.99
C ASN A 105 16.99 13.48 -2.66
N LYS A 106 16.30 12.33 -2.75
CA LYS A 106 15.85 11.51 -1.62
C LYS A 106 16.56 10.16 -1.64
N LYS A 107 16.99 9.69 -0.47
CA LYS A 107 17.68 8.39 -0.34
C LYS A 107 16.74 7.20 -0.52
N VAL A 108 15.50 7.31 -0.02
CA VAL A 108 14.54 6.22 0.02
C VAL A 108 13.20 6.72 -0.52
N VAL A 109 12.91 6.34 -1.76
CA VAL A 109 11.58 6.47 -2.38
C VAL A 109 11.28 5.17 -3.11
N ASN A 110 10.15 4.54 -2.84
CA ASN A 110 9.72 3.31 -3.50
C ASN A 110 8.47 3.60 -4.32
N CYS A 111 8.55 3.37 -5.62
CA CYS A 111 7.46 3.56 -6.57
C CYS A 111 6.82 2.22 -6.89
N TYR A 112 5.50 2.19 -6.92
CA TYR A 112 4.71 1.03 -7.29
C TYR A 112 3.69 1.42 -8.34
N VAL A 113 3.52 0.59 -9.36
CA VAL A 113 2.64 0.86 -10.51
C VAL A 113 1.60 -0.23 -10.63
N ASP A 114 0.39 0.14 -11.03
CA ASP A 114 -0.65 -0.82 -11.42
C ASP A 114 -0.72 -1.02 -12.95
N GLU A 115 -1.73 -1.76 -13.42
CA GLU A 115 -1.90 -2.03 -14.85
C GLU A 115 -2.42 -0.82 -15.65
N GLU A 116 -3.06 0.15 -15.00
CA GLU A 116 -3.53 1.40 -15.63
C GLU A 116 -2.40 2.44 -15.76
N GLY A 117 -1.26 2.20 -15.11
CA GLY A 117 -0.13 3.12 -15.06
C GLY A 117 -0.23 4.14 -13.93
N ASP A 118 -1.11 3.92 -12.98
CA ASP A 118 -1.24 4.72 -11.77
C ASP A 118 -0.14 4.35 -10.77
N TYR A 119 0.36 5.34 -10.05
CA TYR A 119 1.53 5.16 -9.18
C TYR A 119 1.24 5.48 -7.72
N ILE A 120 1.84 4.66 -6.86
CA ILE A 120 2.04 4.94 -5.43
C ILE A 120 3.52 5.22 -5.19
N TYR A 121 3.83 6.33 -4.53
CA TYR A 121 5.17 6.70 -4.10
C TYR A 121 5.24 6.65 -2.58
N VAL A 122 6.20 5.91 -2.03
CA VAL A 122 6.37 5.75 -0.58
C VAL A 122 7.78 6.22 -0.19
N GLU A 123 7.87 7.22 0.67
CA GLU A 123 9.14 7.78 1.16
C GLU A 123 9.55 7.16 2.51
N ASP A 124 10.85 6.90 2.69
CA ASP A 124 11.49 6.37 3.91
C ASP A 124 11.07 4.95 4.36
N ILE A 125 9.95 4.42 3.85
CA ILE A 125 9.45 3.05 4.08
C ILE A 125 9.01 2.39 2.76
N SER A 126 8.56 1.13 2.84
CA SER A 126 8.05 0.36 1.70
C SER A 126 6.69 -0.26 2.00
N LEU A 127 5.91 -0.56 0.95
CA LEU A 127 4.66 -1.33 1.09
C LEU A 127 4.92 -2.71 1.69
N GLN A 128 6.10 -3.31 1.48
CA GLN A 128 6.46 -4.57 2.11
C GLN A 128 6.55 -4.47 3.63
N GLN A 129 7.10 -3.38 4.16
CA GLN A 129 7.19 -3.17 5.60
C GLN A 129 5.81 -2.87 6.19
N LEU A 130 5.02 -2.03 5.52
CA LEU A 130 3.64 -1.71 5.93
C LEU A 130 2.72 -2.93 5.92
N ALA A 131 2.84 -3.81 4.91
CA ALA A 131 2.07 -5.05 4.82
C ALA A 131 2.40 -6.06 5.93
N LYS A 132 3.64 -6.02 6.48
CA LYS A 132 4.08 -6.92 7.54
C LYS A 132 3.66 -6.44 8.93
N ASP A 133 3.65 -5.14 9.14
CA ASP A 133 3.30 -4.51 10.43
C ASP A 133 2.62 -3.17 10.15
N SER A 134 1.30 -3.12 10.38
CA SER A 134 0.49 -1.91 10.21
C SER A 134 0.89 -0.77 11.14
N ASN A 135 1.61 -1.05 12.23
CA ASN A 135 2.17 -0.01 13.11
C ASN A 135 3.50 0.55 12.59
N THR A 136 4.02 0.05 11.46
CA THR A 136 5.27 0.57 10.87
C THR A 136 5.16 2.06 10.59
N TRP A 137 4.03 2.54 10.06
CA TRP A 137 3.84 3.96 9.73
C TRP A 137 4.16 4.89 10.91
N ALA A 138 3.65 4.58 12.09
CA ALA A 138 3.85 5.38 13.31
C ALA A 138 5.32 5.51 13.74
N LYS A 139 6.20 4.61 13.27
CA LYS A 139 7.65 4.62 13.56
C LYS A 139 8.43 5.55 12.61
N TYR A 140 7.80 6.02 11.53
CA TYR A 140 8.43 6.87 10.51
C TYR A 140 7.63 8.17 10.31
N PRO A 141 7.68 9.12 11.26
CA PRO A 141 6.83 10.33 11.27
C PRO A 141 7.12 11.34 10.15
N ASN A 142 8.17 11.10 9.36
CA ASN A 142 8.51 11.91 8.19
C ASN A 142 8.20 11.21 6.87
N SER A 143 7.76 9.94 6.92
CA SER A 143 7.35 9.21 5.73
C SER A 143 6.16 9.88 5.08
N THR A 144 6.11 9.79 3.76
CA THR A 144 4.94 10.19 3.00
C THR A 144 4.53 9.09 2.04
N ILE A 145 3.23 8.99 1.77
CA ILE A 145 2.68 8.15 0.73
C ILE A 145 1.88 9.02 -0.22
N GLN A 146 2.18 8.93 -1.52
CA GLN A 146 1.54 9.72 -2.55
C GLN A 146 0.83 8.78 -3.51
N PHE A 147 -0.45 9.03 -3.76
CA PHE A 147 -1.23 8.33 -4.78
C PHE A 147 -1.39 9.28 -5.96
N ILE A 148 -0.92 8.86 -7.14
CA ILE A 148 -0.96 9.65 -8.36
C ILE A 148 -1.64 8.84 -9.46
N ASN A 149 -2.85 9.25 -9.79
CA ASN A 149 -3.62 8.77 -10.94
C ASN A 149 -4.30 9.93 -11.69
N LYS A 150 -5.05 9.59 -12.74
CA LYS A 150 -5.78 10.58 -13.56
C LYS A 150 -6.77 11.43 -12.75
N ASP A 151 -7.36 10.87 -11.71
CA ASP A 151 -8.45 11.46 -10.92
C ASP A 151 -7.94 12.11 -9.62
N MET A 152 -6.91 11.53 -9.01
CA MET A 152 -6.41 11.80 -7.66
C MET A 152 -4.88 11.97 -7.69
N ASN A 153 -4.41 13.07 -7.12
CA ASN A 153 -3.00 13.30 -6.86
C ASN A 153 -2.88 13.92 -5.46
N ILE A 154 -2.59 13.06 -4.50
CA ILE A 154 -2.73 13.30 -3.07
C ILE A 154 -1.54 12.70 -2.34
N ALA A 155 -1.07 13.37 -1.31
CA ALA A 155 0.02 12.91 -0.45
C ALA A 155 -0.45 12.92 1.00
N PHE A 156 -0.03 11.92 1.77
CA PHE A 156 -0.28 11.80 3.20
C PHE A 156 1.04 11.74 3.96
N LYS A 157 1.07 12.32 5.16
CA LYS A 157 2.22 12.36 6.05
C LYS A 157 1.79 12.07 7.48
#